data_AF-A0A9D2LQP9-F1
#
_entry.id   AF-A0A9D2LQP9-F1
#
_cell.length_a   1.000
_cell.length_b   1.000
_cell.length_c   1.000
_cell.angle_alpha   90.00
_cell.angle_beta   90.00
_cell.angle_gamma   90.00
#
_symmetry.space_group_name_H-M   'P 1'
#
loop_
_entity.id
_entity.type
_entity.pdbx_description
1 polymer ?
#
loop_
_entity_poly.entity_id
_entity_poly.type
_entity_poly.pdbx_seq_one_letter_code
_entity_poly.pdbx_strand_id
1 'polypeptide(L)'
;TSFALALGQILARERAVLYLNLEEYSGFEELMGKGFDHNLSDLLYYVRQGNQNLVIKMNGMIQTVNNLDFIPPVQAPADIRCTVWEDWERLLTEIAVHSSYEVLVLDIGNGIDETFRLLEQCKRIYMPVLNDVMSACKIAQFENLLRIWDFPQVLGNIVRVHPPFHVGLGTSENYVEQLVWSELGDYVRELLRKDNA
;
A
#
# COMPACT_ATOMS: atom_id res chain seq x y z
N THR A 1 0.94 3.89 5.87
CA THR A 1 0.10 2.98 6.70
C THR A 1 -1.34 3.42 7.01
N SER A 2 -1.65 4.18 8.09
CA SER A 2 -3.06 4.32 8.57
C SER A 2 -4.05 4.85 7.52
N PHE A 3 -3.64 5.84 6.71
CA PHE A 3 -4.46 6.34 5.61
C PHE A 3 -4.76 5.24 4.57
N ALA A 4 -3.74 4.45 4.17
CA ALA A 4 -3.88 3.38 3.19
C ALA A 4 -4.77 2.24 3.73
N LEU A 5 -4.65 1.90 5.02
CA LEU A 5 -5.53 0.94 5.69
C LEU A 5 -6.99 1.40 5.75
N ALA A 6 -7.23 2.68 6.08
CA ALA A 6 -8.58 3.25 6.08
C ALA A 6 -9.19 3.27 4.67
N LEU A 7 -8.40 3.68 3.67
CA LEU A 7 -8.76 3.66 2.25
C LEU A 7 -9.14 2.25 1.78
N GLY A 8 -8.28 1.26 2.05
CA GLY A 8 -8.52 -0.12 1.68
C GLY A 8 -9.81 -0.66 2.31
N GLN A 9 -9.99 -0.51 3.61
CA GLN A 9 -11.18 -0.99 4.32
C GLN A 9 -12.48 -0.31 3.84
N ILE A 10 -12.44 0.96 3.47
CA ILE A 10 -13.62 1.65 2.95
C ILE A 10 -13.96 1.17 1.53
N LEU A 11 -12.96 0.99 0.66
CA LEU A 11 -13.16 0.44 -0.69
C LEU A 11 -13.65 -1.02 -0.64
N ALA A 12 -13.15 -1.80 0.31
CA ALA A 12 -13.48 -3.21 0.50
C ALA A 12 -14.94 -3.48 0.89
N ARG A 13 -15.71 -2.43 1.20
CA ARG A 13 -17.17 -2.55 1.44
C ARG A 13 -17.96 -2.84 0.16
N GLU A 14 -17.42 -2.45 -1.00
CA GLU A 14 -18.13 -2.50 -2.27
C GLU A 14 -17.37 -3.27 -3.37
N ARG A 15 -16.06 -3.50 -3.19
CA ARG A 15 -15.18 -4.12 -4.19
C ARG A 15 -14.28 -5.16 -3.56
N ALA A 16 -13.79 -6.11 -4.35
CA ALA A 16 -12.70 -6.98 -3.92
C ALA A 16 -11.38 -6.18 -3.87
N VAL A 17 -10.83 -5.97 -2.66
CA VAL A 17 -9.62 -5.16 -2.45
C VAL A 17 -8.52 -5.98 -1.80
N LEU A 18 -7.34 -5.94 -2.39
CA LEU A 18 -6.10 -6.45 -1.79
C LEU A 18 -5.20 -5.29 -1.37
N TYR A 19 -4.68 -5.35 -0.15
CA TYR A 19 -3.69 -4.43 0.38
C TYR A 19 -2.33 -5.09 0.53
N LEU A 20 -1.29 -4.41 0.04
CA LEU A 20 0.11 -4.80 0.24
C LEU A 20 0.85 -3.65 0.93
N ASN A 21 1.50 -3.95 2.05
CA ASN A 21 2.45 -3.03 2.67
C ASN A 21 3.86 -3.34 2.18
N LEU A 22 4.47 -2.33 1.55
CA LEU A 22 5.79 -2.38 0.94
C LEU A 22 6.76 -1.46 1.70
N GLU A 23 6.51 -1.24 2.99
CA GLU A 23 7.39 -0.50 3.89
C GLU A 23 8.40 -1.45 4.54
N GLU A 24 9.60 -0.95 4.80
CA GLU A 24 10.64 -1.75 5.46
C GLU A 24 10.30 -2.13 6.90
N TYR A 25 9.46 -1.33 7.56
CA TYR A 25 9.07 -1.50 8.96
C TYR A 25 7.56 -1.28 9.11
N SER A 26 6.80 -2.36 8.98
CA SER A 26 5.34 -2.31 8.97
C SER A 26 4.71 -2.21 10.36
N GLY A 27 5.31 -2.85 11.37
CA GLY A 27 4.75 -2.97 12.73
C GLY A 27 3.45 -3.77 12.81
N PHE A 28 3.14 -4.59 11.80
CA PHE A 28 1.83 -5.26 11.69
C PHE A 28 1.58 -6.30 12.78
N GLU A 29 2.60 -7.03 13.24
CA GLU A 29 2.42 -8.04 14.29
C GLU A 29 2.05 -7.39 15.63
N GLU A 30 2.72 -6.30 15.99
CA GLU A 30 2.42 -5.49 17.16
C GLU A 30 1.07 -4.78 17.03
N LEU A 31 0.77 -4.26 15.84
CA LEU A 31 -0.47 -3.55 15.54
C LEU A 31 -1.70 -4.47 15.62
N MET A 32 -1.54 -5.73 15.23
CA MET A 32 -2.62 -6.73 15.20
C MET A 32 -2.60 -7.68 16.41
N GLY A 33 -1.57 -7.62 17.25
CA GLY A 33 -1.39 -8.52 18.40
C GLY A 33 -1.26 -10.00 18.03
N LYS A 34 -0.79 -10.32 16.81
CA LYS A 34 -0.64 -11.70 16.33
C LYS A 34 0.56 -11.85 15.39
N GLY A 35 1.17 -13.03 15.39
CA GLY A 35 2.15 -13.43 14.38
C GLY A 35 1.49 -14.00 13.12
N PHE A 36 2.26 -14.09 12.05
CA PHE A 36 1.82 -14.65 10.78
C PHE A 36 2.73 -15.80 10.33
N ASP A 37 2.15 -16.95 9.98
CA ASP A 37 2.91 -18.12 9.52
C ASP A 37 3.50 -17.93 8.11
N HIS A 38 2.83 -17.12 7.29
CA HIS A 38 3.24 -16.76 5.94
C HIS A 38 3.11 -15.25 5.72
N ASN A 39 4.00 -14.69 4.92
CA ASN A 39 4.04 -13.27 4.62
C ASN A 39 4.51 -12.97 3.18
N LEU A 40 4.68 -11.68 2.87
CA LEU A 40 5.08 -11.21 1.55
C LEU A 40 6.46 -11.74 1.13
N SER A 41 7.37 -12.04 2.08
CA SER A 41 8.67 -12.65 1.78
C SER A 41 8.51 -14.06 1.20
N ASP A 42 7.57 -14.86 1.73
CA ASP A 42 7.24 -16.19 1.17
C ASP A 42 6.66 -16.07 -0.24
N LEU A 43 5.81 -15.07 -0.47
CA LEU A 43 5.24 -14.83 -1.78
C LEU A 43 6.30 -14.43 -2.81
N LEU A 44 7.19 -13.50 -2.44
CA LEU A 44 8.34 -13.10 -3.27
C LEU A 44 9.28 -14.27 -3.54
N TYR A 45 9.44 -15.18 -2.59
CA TYR A 45 10.17 -16.42 -2.82
C TYR A 45 9.53 -17.28 -3.93
N TYR A 46 8.20 -17.43 -3.95
CA TYR A 46 7.51 -18.16 -5.02
C TYR A 46 7.61 -17.47 -6.38
N VAL A 47 7.63 -16.14 -6.41
CA VAL A 47 7.88 -15.36 -7.63
C VAL A 47 9.24 -15.70 -8.22
N ARG A 48 10.30 -15.67 -7.39
CA ARG A 48 11.68 -15.98 -7.81
C ARG A 48 11.86 -17.40 -8.33
N GLN A 49 11.12 -18.36 -7.77
CA GLN A 49 11.13 -19.74 -8.26
C GLN A 49 10.44 -19.92 -9.62
N GLY A 50 9.76 -18.90 -10.11
CA GLY A 50 9.02 -18.95 -11.36
C GLY A 50 7.75 -19.78 -11.28
N ASN A 51 7.13 -19.87 -10.09
CA ASN A 51 5.95 -20.70 -9.86
C ASN A 51 4.77 -20.27 -10.76
N GLN A 52 4.19 -21.23 -11.49
CA GLN A 52 3.06 -20.98 -12.39
C GLN A 52 1.72 -20.78 -11.66
N ASN A 53 1.62 -21.15 -10.39
CA ASN A 53 0.40 -21.09 -9.59
C ASN A 53 0.49 -20.02 -8.48
N LEU A 54 1.09 -18.87 -8.79
CA LEU A 54 1.37 -17.82 -7.80
C LEU A 54 0.10 -17.35 -7.08
N VAL A 55 -1.00 -17.10 -7.81
CA VAL A 55 -2.28 -16.66 -7.23
C VAL A 55 -2.86 -17.70 -6.26
N ILE A 56 -2.72 -19.00 -6.55
CA ILE A 56 -3.20 -20.06 -5.66
C ILE A 56 -2.39 -20.07 -4.36
N LYS A 57 -1.06 -19.89 -4.43
CA LYS A 57 -0.20 -19.77 -3.25
C LYS A 57 -0.52 -18.53 -2.43
N MET A 58 -0.68 -17.39 -3.11
CA MET A 58 -1.09 -16.13 -2.52
C MET A 58 -2.39 -16.27 -1.74
N ASN A 59 -3.39 -16.95 -2.32
CA ASN A 59 -4.70 -17.11 -1.67
C ASN A 59 -4.63 -17.85 -0.32
N GLY A 60 -3.66 -18.75 -0.13
CA GLY A 60 -3.42 -19.42 1.15
C GLY A 60 -2.75 -18.54 2.21
N MET A 61 -2.25 -17.36 1.84
CA MET A 61 -1.54 -16.42 2.72
C MET A 61 -2.39 -15.21 3.10
N ILE A 62 -3.57 -15.06 2.49
CA ILE A 62 -4.45 -13.91 2.73
C ILE A 62 -4.87 -13.89 4.19
N GLN A 63 -4.86 -12.70 4.76
CA GLN A 63 -5.49 -12.33 6.01
C GLN A 63 -6.54 -11.26 5.72
N THR A 64 -7.56 -11.15 6.56
CA THR A 64 -8.67 -10.21 6.34
C THR A 64 -8.92 -9.37 7.58
N VAL A 65 -9.18 -8.07 7.38
CA VAL A 65 -9.65 -7.14 8.42
C VAL A 65 -10.75 -6.25 7.84
N ASN A 66 -11.96 -6.25 8.42
CA ASN A 66 -13.10 -5.47 7.92
C ASN A 66 -13.33 -5.58 6.39
N ASN A 67 -13.29 -6.81 5.85
CA ASN A 67 -13.37 -7.16 4.42
C ASN A 67 -12.17 -6.74 3.56
N LEU A 68 -11.20 -6.01 4.10
CA LEU A 68 -9.93 -5.75 3.41
C LEU A 68 -9.05 -6.99 3.51
N ASP A 69 -8.78 -7.62 2.38
CA ASP A 69 -7.78 -8.66 2.29
C ASP A 69 -6.39 -8.05 2.21
N PHE A 70 -5.43 -8.67 2.89
CA PHE A 70 -4.04 -8.27 2.87
C PHE A 70 -3.14 -9.49 2.95
N ILE A 71 -1.91 -9.31 2.48
CA ILE A 71 -0.83 -10.26 2.71
C ILE A 71 0.02 -9.68 3.84
N PRO A 72 0.34 -10.46 4.89
CA PRO A 72 1.21 -9.98 5.95
C PRO A 72 2.51 -9.42 5.37
N PRO A 73 2.98 -8.24 5.82
CA PRO A 73 4.17 -7.59 5.28
C PRO A 73 5.44 -8.40 5.58
N VAL A 74 6.52 -8.04 4.89
CA VAL A 74 7.84 -8.62 5.18
C VAL A 74 8.23 -8.37 6.64
N GLN A 75 8.98 -9.31 7.22
CA GLN A 75 9.55 -9.14 8.56
C GLN A 75 10.92 -8.45 8.54
N ALA A 76 11.66 -8.57 7.43
CA ALA A 76 13.00 -7.99 7.28
C ALA A 76 13.03 -6.94 6.15
N PRO A 77 13.56 -5.72 6.40
CA PRO A 77 13.79 -4.71 5.36
C PRO A 77 14.56 -5.22 4.14
N ALA A 78 15.46 -6.19 4.35
CA ALA A 78 16.25 -6.80 3.30
C ALA A 78 15.38 -7.53 2.26
N ASP A 79 14.22 -8.07 2.65
CA ASP A 79 13.33 -8.76 1.72
C ASP A 79 12.72 -7.80 0.69
N ILE A 80 12.53 -6.53 1.05
CA ILE A 80 12.12 -5.49 0.09
C ILE A 80 13.34 -5.03 -0.72
N ARG A 81 14.41 -4.61 -0.03
CA ARG A 81 15.59 -3.98 -0.66
C ARG A 81 16.37 -4.89 -1.59
N CYS A 82 16.37 -6.20 -1.33
CA CYS A 82 17.07 -7.18 -2.16
C CYS A 82 16.18 -7.82 -3.24
N THR A 83 14.92 -7.41 -3.35
CA THR A 83 14.04 -7.84 -4.44
C THR A 83 14.26 -6.98 -5.67
N VAL A 84 14.66 -7.61 -6.76
CA VAL A 84 14.86 -6.94 -8.05
C VAL A 84 13.52 -6.53 -8.66
N TRP A 85 13.53 -5.53 -9.54
CA TRP A 85 12.31 -4.97 -10.13
C TRP A 85 11.47 -6.02 -10.88
N GLU A 86 12.11 -6.96 -11.56
CA GLU A 86 11.45 -7.99 -12.36
C GLU A 86 10.55 -8.90 -11.49
N ASP A 87 10.95 -9.15 -10.24
CA ASP A 87 10.14 -9.90 -9.29
C ASP A 87 8.92 -9.09 -8.84
N TRP A 88 9.09 -7.79 -8.55
CA TRP A 88 7.98 -6.90 -8.22
C TRP A 88 6.98 -6.77 -9.36
N GLU A 89 7.48 -6.48 -10.56
CA GLU A 89 6.68 -6.35 -11.77
C GLU A 89 5.89 -7.62 -12.05
N ARG A 90 6.53 -8.79 -11.92
CA ARG A 90 5.86 -10.07 -12.07
C ARG A 90 4.77 -10.27 -11.02
N LEU A 91 5.05 -10.03 -9.75
CA LEU A 91 4.08 -10.16 -8.67
C LEU A 91 2.84 -9.29 -8.92
N LEU A 92 3.06 -8.01 -9.21
CA LEU A 92 1.99 -7.04 -9.41
C LEU A 92 1.18 -7.37 -10.68
N THR A 93 1.83 -7.81 -11.74
CA THR A 93 1.16 -8.24 -12.98
C THR A 93 0.31 -9.48 -12.76
N GLU A 94 0.83 -10.49 -12.08
CA GLU A 94 0.09 -11.72 -11.75
C GLU A 94 -1.16 -11.41 -10.92
N ILE A 95 -1.04 -10.53 -9.92
CA ILE A 95 -2.19 -10.08 -9.13
C ILE A 95 -3.19 -9.34 -10.03
N ALA A 96 -2.74 -8.37 -10.81
CA ALA A 96 -3.61 -7.52 -11.62
C ALA A 96 -4.35 -8.27 -12.73
N VAL A 97 -3.74 -9.31 -13.31
CA VAL A 97 -4.28 -10.04 -14.47
C VAL A 97 -5.01 -11.32 -14.06
N HIS A 98 -4.54 -12.03 -13.04
CA HIS A 98 -4.98 -13.39 -12.73
C HIS A 98 -5.71 -13.54 -11.40
N SER A 99 -5.71 -12.53 -10.53
CA SER A 99 -6.49 -12.56 -9.30
C SER A 99 -7.94 -12.07 -9.52
N SER A 100 -8.79 -12.27 -8.52
CA SER A 100 -10.16 -11.76 -8.49
C SER A 100 -10.29 -10.36 -7.89
N TYR A 101 -9.17 -9.71 -7.53
CA TYR A 101 -9.19 -8.39 -6.90
C TYR A 101 -9.43 -7.30 -7.94
N GLU A 102 -10.39 -6.42 -7.64
CA GLU A 102 -10.72 -5.27 -8.49
C GLU A 102 -9.82 -4.07 -8.20
N VAL A 103 -9.30 -3.99 -6.96
CA VAL A 103 -8.43 -2.90 -6.50
C VAL A 103 -7.23 -3.49 -5.74
N LEU A 104 -6.04 -3.03 -6.11
CA LEU A 104 -4.80 -3.27 -5.39
C LEU A 104 -4.36 -1.96 -4.72
N VAL A 105 -4.29 -1.94 -3.40
CA VAL A 105 -3.78 -0.81 -2.61
C VAL A 105 -2.35 -1.11 -2.21
N LEU A 106 -1.42 -0.24 -2.60
CA LEU A 106 0.00 -0.34 -2.27
C LEU A 106 0.35 0.74 -1.25
N ASP A 107 0.81 0.34 -0.07
CA ASP A 107 1.40 1.22 0.94
C ASP A 107 2.91 1.25 0.73
N ILE A 108 3.37 2.25 -0.03
CA ILE A 108 4.71 2.31 -0.60
C ILE A 108 5.67 3.03 0.35
N GLY A 109 6.71 2.32 0.79
CA GLY A 109 7.87 2.88 1.48
C GLY A 109 8.97 3.35 0.51
N ASN A 110 10.19 3.50 1.02
CA ASN A 110 11.36 3.90 0.21
C ASN A 110 12.34 2.72 -0.03
N GLY A 111 11.90 1.50 0.27
CA GLY A 111 12.75 0.31 0.19
C GLY A 111 12.91 -0.28 -1.20
N ILE A 112 12.03 0.05 -2.15
CA ILE A 112 12.06 -0.47 -3.52
C ILE A 112 12.94 0.44 -4.38
N ASP A 113 14.00 -0.11 -4.97
CA ASP A 113 14.97 0.67 -5.76
C ASP A 113 14.30 1.37 -6.97
N GLU A 114 13.37 0.70 -7.66
CA GLU A 114 12.66 1.22 -8.83
C GLU A 114 11.30 1.86 -8.47
N THR A 115 11.23 2.61 -7.37
CA THR A 115 9.99 3.23 -6.87
C THR A 115 9.26 4.07 -7.94
N PHE A 116 9.97 4.78 -8.83
CA PHE A 116 9.30 5.56 -9.88
C PHE A 116 8.57 4.71 -10.92
N ARG A 117 9.10 3.52 -11.25
CA ARG A 117 8.39 2.55 -12.11
C ARG A 117 7.17 1.99 -11.41
N LEU A 118 7.27 1.72 -10.11
CA LEU A 118 6.12 1.30 -9.30
C LEU A 118 5.01 2.37 -9.31
N LEU A 119 5.37 3.64 -9.11
CA LEU A 119 4.42 4.74 -9.15
C LEU A 119 3.79 4.93 -10.53
N GLU A 120 4.55 4.74 -11.61
CA GLU A 120 4.04 4.81 -12.99
C GLU A 120 2.92 3.78 -13.25
N GLN A 121 3.02 2.58 -12.66
CA GLN A 121 1.98 1.54 -12.77
C GLN A 121 0.69 1.89 -11.99
N CYS A 122 0.74 2.86 -11.07
CA CYS A 122 -0.41 3.24 -10.25
C CYS A 122 -1.35 4.19 -11.01
N LYS A 123 -2.63 3.81 -11.11
CA LYS A 123 -3.70 4.65 -11.69
C LYS A 123 -3.99 5.91 -10.87
N ARG A 124 -3.75 5.85 -9.56
CA ARG A 124 -3.98 6.94 -8.61
C ARG A 124 -2.96 6.82 -7.50
N ILE A 125 -2.31 7.93 -7.14
CA ILE A 125 -1.29 7.98 -6.10
C ILE A 125 -1.75 8.99 -5.06
N TYR A 126 -2.13 8.55 -3.88
CA TYR A 126 -2.40 9.45 -2.78
C TYR A 126 -1.09 9.76 -2.06
N MET A 127 -0.76 11.05 -1.95
CA MET A 127 0.44 11.53 -1.28
C MET A 127 0.04 12.34 -0.05
N PRO A 128 0.01 11.74 1.15
CA PRO A 128 -0.19 12.49 2.39
C PRO A 128 0.93 13.52 2.60
N VAL A 129 0.56 14.78 2.77
CA VAL A 129 1.52 15.88 2.95
C VAL A 129 1.11 16.84 4.06
N LEU A 130 2.12 17.38 4.75
CA LEU A 130 1.93 18.44 5.73
C LEU A 130 1.99 19.82 5.05
N ASN A 131 1.24 20.78 5.60
CA ASN A 131 1.20 22.16 5.11
C ASN A 131 2.34 23.00 5.72
N ASP A 132 3.57 22.62 5.42
CA ASP A 132 4.77 23.30 5.92
C ASP A 132 5.83 23.46 4.82
N VAL A 133 6.77 24.39 5.07
CA VAL A 133 7.83 24.75 4.11
C VAL A 133 8.74 23.56 3.81
N MET A 134 9.07 22.73 4.79
CA MET A 134 9.97 21.59 4.59
C MET A 134 9.30 20.53 3.71
N SER A 135 8.03 20.23 3.95
CA SER A 135 7.24 19.34 3.09
C SER A 135 7.15 19.87 1.66
N ALA A 136 6.87 21.16 1.47
CA ALA A 136 6.82 21.78 0.15
C ALA A 136 8.17 21.65 -0.61
N CYS A 137 9.30 21.89 0.06
CA CYS A 137 10.63 21.75 -0.52
C CYS A 137 10.94 20.29 -0.93
N LYS A 138 10.58 19.31 -0.09
CA LYS A 138 10.76 17.87 -0.40
C LYS A 138 9.93 17.45 -1.61
N ILE A 139 8.68 17.92 -1.69
CA ILE A 139 7.81 17.65 -2.84
C ILE A 139 8.42 18.25 -4.10
N ALA A 140 8.87 19.50 -4.07
CA ALA A 140 9.52 20.12 -5.23
C ALA A 140 10.76 19.35 -5.70
N GLN A 141 11.58 18.83 -4.77
CA GLN A 141 12.71 17.96 -5.11
C GLN A 141 12.25 16.65 -5.77
N PHE A 142 11.26 15.97 -5.20
CA PHE A 142 10.69 14.74 -5.75
C PHE A 142 10.14 14.94 -7.17
N GLU A 143 9.36 16.01 -7.41
CA GLU A 143 8.82 16.31 -8.73
C GLU A 143 9.90 16.63 -9.77
N ASN A 144 10.97 17.31 -9.34
CA ASN A 144 12.11 17.56 -10.21
C ASN A 144 12.83 16.27 -10.59
N LEU A 145 12.98 15.32 -9.65
CA LEU A 145 13.56 14.01 -9.94
C LEU A 145 12.72 13.22 -10.93
N LEU A 146 11.39 13.20 -10.77
CA LEU A 146 10.50 12.57 -11.76
C LEU A 146 10.70 13.13 -13.17
N ARG A 147 10.91 14.44 -13.32
CA ARG A 147 11.18 15.05 -14.64
C ARG A 147 12.55 14.68 -15.18
N ILE A 148 13.59 14.66 -14.34
CA ILE A 148 14.96 14.33 -14.74
C ILE A 148 15.08 12.86 -15.15
N TRP A 149 14.35 11.98 -14.48
CA TRP A 149 14.41 10.53 -14.67
C TRP A 149 13.37 10.00 -15.67
N ASP A 150 12.70 10.89 -16.40
CA ASP A 150 11.74 10.58 -17.47
C ASP A 150 10.45 9.87 -17.00
N PHE A 151 9.96 10.25 -15.81
CA PHE A 151 8.65 9.85 -15.26
C PHE A 151 7.64 11.01 -15.04
N PRO A 152 7.56 12.06 -15.89
CA PRO A 152 6.66 13.19 -15.65
C PRO A 152 5.16 12.81 -15.59
N GLN A 153 4.76 11.73 -16.24
CA GLN A 153 3.40 11.17 -16.25
C GLN A 153 2.89 10.79 -14.87
N VAL A 154 3.79 10.40 -13.95
CA VAL A 154 3.46 10.08 -12.56
C VAL A 154 2.79 11.28 -11.87
N LEU A 155 3.22 12.50 -12.21
CA LEU A 155 2.64 13.73 -11.66
C LEU A 155 1.14 13.87 -11.94
N GLY A 156 0.65 13.36 -13.06
CA GLY A 156 -0.77 13.40 -13.42
C GLY A 156 -1.65 12.50 -12.54
N ASN A 157 -1.06 11.46 -11.93
CA ASN A 157 -1.77 10.50 -11.09
C ASN A 157 -1.71 10.86 -9.60
N ILE A 158 -0.85 11.80 -9.22
CA ILE A 158 -0.65 12.21 -7.82
C ILE A 158 -1.77 13.12 -7.34
N VAL A 159 -2.34 12.76 -6.21
CA VAL A 159 -3.23 13.61 -5.40
C VAL A 159 -2.65 13.78 -4.04
N ARG A 160 -2.28 15.03 -3.77
CA ARG A 160 -1.85 15.45 -2.44
C ARG A 160 -3.07 15.45 -1.52
N VAL A 161 -2.96 14.72 -0.42
CA VAL A 161 -4.00 14.62 0.60
C VAL A 161 -3.48 15.17 1.92
N HIS A 162 -4.39 15.66 2.74
CA HIS A 162 -4.11 16.23 4.05
C HIS A 162 -4.99 15.53 5.08
N PRO A 163 -4.63 14.29 5.47
CA PRO A 163 -5.41 13.55 6.44
C PRO A 163 -5.42 14.27 7.78
N PRO A 164 -6.53 14.21 8.55
CA PRO A 164 -6.57 14.78 9.89
C PRO A 164 -5.52 14.11 10.79
N PHE A 165 -4.96 14.88 11.72
CA PHE A 165 -4.02 14.35 12.70
C PHE A 165 -4.75 13.38 13.63
N HIS A 166 -4.53 12.09 13.42
CA HIS A 166 -5.19 11.08 14.23
C HIS A 166 -4.41 10.85 15.53
N VAL A 167 -4.83 11.50 16.62
CA VAL A 167 -4.34 11.22 17.97
C VAL A 167 -5.14 10.05 18.53
N GLY A 168 -4.69 8.82 18.27
CA GLY A 168 -5.28 7.63 18.88
C GLY A 168 -4.94 7.56 20.36
N LEU A 169 -5.89 7.96 21.23
CA LEU A 169 -5.95 7.57 22.63
C LEU A 169 -6.53 6.15 22.71
N GLY A 170 -5.69 5.12 22.83
CA GLY A 170 -6.15 3.75 23.07
C GLY A 170 -5.12 2.69 22.75
N THR A 171 -5.08 1.63 23.57
CA THR A 171 -4.27 0.41 23.40
C THR A 171 -4.38 -0.17 21.98
N SER A 172 -3.32 -0.82 21.49
CA SER A 172 -3.22 -1.39 20.13
C SER A 172 -4.37 -2.34 19.74
N GLU A 173 -5.12 -2.86 20.71
CA GLU A 173 -6.29 -3.70 20.50
C GLU A 173 -7.35 -2.99 19.62
N ASN A 174 -7.54 -3.51 18.41
CA ASN A 174 -8.53 -3.08 17.42
C ASN A 174 -8.28 -1.71 16.76
N TYR A 175 -7.08 -1.14 16.86
CA TYR A 175 -6.76 0.15 16.21
C TYR A 175 -7.11 0.14 14.71
N VAL A 176 -6.70 -0.92 13.99
CA VAL A 176 -6.90 -1.01 12.54
C VAL A 176 -8.38 -1.08 12.18
N GLU A 177 -9.17 -1.83 12.94
CA GLU A 177 -10.61 -1.98 12.71
C GLU A 177 -11.36 -0.68 12.97
N GLN A 178 -10.88 0.14 13.90
CA GLN A 178 -11.52 1.40 14.27
C GLN A 178 -11.22 2.55 13.31
N LEU A 179 -10.19 2.42 12.45
CA LEU A 179 -9.80 3.47 11.50
C LEU A 179 -10.98 3.96 10.66
N VAL A 180 -11.86 3.05 10.22
CA VAL A 180 -13.02 3.41 9.41
C VAL A 180 -14.04 4.27 10.17
N TRP A 181 -14.10 4.19 11.49
CA TRP A 181 -15.05 4.96 12.32
C TRP A 181 -14.45 6.26 12.85
N SER A 182 -13.21 6.56 12.51
CA SER A 182 -12.52 7.77 12.94
C SER A 182 -12.71 8.95 11.98
N GLU A 183 -12.24 10.14 12.40
CA GLU A 183 -12.12 11.32 11.51
C GLU A 183 -11.31 11.01 10.24
N LEU A 184 -10.31 10.13 10.32
CA LEU A 184 -9.55 9.69 9.14
C LEU A 184 -10.44 8.87 8.19
N GLY A 185 -11.32 8.02 8.73
CA GLY A 185 -12.31 7.28 7.96
C GLY A 185 -13.31 8.20 7.26
N ASP A 186 -13.80 9.23 7.96
CA ASP A 186 -14.69 10.24 7.38
C ASP A 186 -14.01 11.02 6.26
N TYR A 187 -12.76 11.46 6.49
CA TYR A 187 -11.95 12.13 5.47
C TYR A 187 -11.80 11.28 4.20
N VAL A 188 -11.48 9.98 4.36
CA VAL A 188 -11.32 9.05 3.24
C VAL A 188 -12.63 8.84 2.48
N ARG A 189 -13.78 8.75 3.16
CA ARG A 189 -15.10 8.66 2.49
C ARG A 189 -15.40 9.88 1.65
N GLU A 190 -15.12 11.08 2.18
CA GLU A 190 -15.33 12.31 1.42
C GLU A 190 -14.40 12.41 0.21
N LEU A 191 -13.14 11.99 0.37
CA LEU A 191 -12.16 11.93 -0.72
C LEU A 191 -12.66 11.01 -1.85
N LEU A 192 -13.06 9.79 -1.53
CA LEU A 192 -13.56 8.82 -2.51
C LEU A 192 -14.86 9.26 -3.19
N ARG A 193 -15.73 9.99 -2.49
CA ARG A 193 -16.95 10.56 -3.09
C ARG A 193 -16.63 11.63 -4.14
N LYS A 194 -15.59 12.45 -3.90
CA LYS A 194 -15.16 13.49 -4.85
C LYS A 194 -14.48 12.88 -6.08
N ASP A 195 -13.75 11.79 -5.90
CA ASP A 195 -13.06 11.09 -7.00
C ASP A 195 -14.02 10.31 -7.92
N ASN A 196 -15.19 9.91 -7.42
CA ASN A 196 -16.24 9.22 -8.19
C ASN A 196 -17.31 10.16 -8.79
N ALA A 197 -17.22 11.47 -8.53
CA ALA A 197 -18.17 12.50 -9.01
C ALA A 197 -17.66 13.18 -10.29
#